data_AF-A0AAE3E7Q1-F1
#
_entry.id   AF-A0AAE3E7Q1-F1
#
_cell.length_a   1.000
_cell.length_b   1.000
_cell.length_c   1.000
_cell.angle_alpha   90.00
_cell.angle_beta   90.00
_cell.angle_gamma   90.00
#
_symmetry.space_group_name_H-M   'P 1'
#
loop_
_entity.id
_entity.type
_entity.pdbx_description
1 polymer ?
#
loop_
_entity_poly.entity_id
_entity_poly.type
_entity_poly.pdbx_seq_one_letter_code
_entity_poly.pdbx_strand_id
1 'polypeptide(L)' 'MMAMLWAQKIMYAETKEEAIALYKRVPRLLKDKVEQILIESGCEDLIKESEEQ' A
#
# COMPACT_ATOMS: atom_id res chain seq x y z
N MET A 1 -1.00 -12.01 8.77
CA MET A 1 -2.33 -11.76 8.17
C MET A 1 -2.68 -10.27 8.07
N MET A 2 -2.47 -9.43 9.09
CA MET A 2 -2.85 -8.01 9.00
C MET A 2 -2.17 -7.22 7.87
N ALA A 3 -0.88 -7.47 7.59
CA ALA A 3 -0.21 -6.84 6.43
C ALA A 3 -0.84 -7.25 5.09
N MET A 4 -1.27 -8.51 4.95
CA MET A 4 -1.92 -9.00 3.74
C MET A 4 -3.29 -8.35 3.54
N LEU A 5 -4.07 -8.15 4.60
CA LEU A 5 -5.36 -7.44 4.53
C LEU A 5 -5.17 -5.96 4.17
N TRP A 6 -4.13 -5.31 4.69
CA TRP A 6 -3.78 -3.95 4.29
C TRP A 6 -3.39 -3.85 2.82
N ALA A 7 -2.52 -4.76 2.35
CA ALA A 7 -2.13 -4.82 0.95
C ALA A 7 -3.33 -5.07 0.04
N GLN A 8 -4.20 -6.03 0.36
CA GLN A 8 -5.44 -6.27 -0.37
C GLN A 8 -6.33 -5.03 -0.40
N LYS A 9 -6.51 -4.34 0.73
CA LYS A 9 -7.32 -3.12 0.79
C LYS A 9 -6.77 -1.99 -0.09
N ILE A 10 -5.45 -1.88 -0.19
CA ILE A 10 -4.78 -0.91 -1.07
C ILE A 10 -4.93 -1.32 -2.54
N MET A 11 -4.77 -2.61 -2.86
CA MET A 11 -4.91 -3.13 -4.23
C MET A 11 -6.34 -3.06 -4.77
N TYR A 12 -7.33 -3.26 -3.91
CA TYR A 12 -8.76 -3.19 -4.27
C TYR A 12 -9.37 -1.79 -4.10
N ALA A 13 -8.57 -0.76 -3.80
CA ALA A 13 -9.08 0.61 -3.77
C ALA A 13 -9.57 1.04 -5.15
N GLU A 14 -10.66 1.80 -5.20
CA GLU A 14 -11.29 2.18 -6.48
C GLU A 14 -10.47 3.22 -7.25
N THR A 15 -9.69 4.03 -6.53
CA THR A 15 -8.84 5.07 -7.11
C THR A 15 -7.41 4.97 -6.59
N LYS A 16 -6.45 5.41 -7.41
CA LYS A 16 -5.04 5.52 -7.00
C LYS A 16 -4.85 6.42 -5.79
N GLU A 17 -5.57 7.53 -5.73
CA GLU A 17 -5.53 8.49 -4.62
C GLU A 17 -5.95 7.84 -3.30
N GLU A 18 -7.01 7.01 -3.33
CA GLU A 18 -7.45 6.26 -2.17
C GLU A 18 -6.41 5.19 -1.76
N ALA A 19 -5.83 4.48 -2.73
CA ALA A 19 -4.79 3.50 -2.50
C ALA A 19 -3.58 4.12 -1.78
N ILE A 20 -3.14 5.30 -2.24
CA ILE A 20 -2.05 6.09 -1.65
C ILE A 20 -2.42 6.53 -0.23
N ALA A 21 -3.63 7.05 -0.02
CA ALA A 21 -4.10 7.46 1.30
C ALA A 21 -4.19 6.27 2.28
N LEU A 22 -4.64 5.10 1.81
CA LEU A 22 -4.67 3.87 2.58
C LEU A 22 -3.26 3.39 2.93
N TYR A 23 -2.33 3.42 1.98
CA TYR A 23 -0.93 3.10 2.22
C TYR A 23 -0.29 4.02 3.27
N LYS A 24 -0.59 5.33 3.24
CA LYS A 24 -0.16 6.31 4.27
C LYS A 24 -0.69 5.98 5.66
N ARG A 25 -1.88 5.37 5.76
CA ARG A 25 -2.51 4.96 7.03
C ARG A 25 -2.02 3.61 7.57
N VAL A 26 -1.22 2.86 6.81
CA VAL A 26 -0.64 1.59 7.27
C VAL A 26 0.24 1.86 8.50
N PRO A 27 0.04 1.14 9.62
CA PRO A 27 0.89 1.26 10.80
C PRO A 27 2.37 0.99 10.50
N ARG A 28 3.28 1.75 11.12
CA ARG A 28 4.72 1.68 10.84
C ARG A 28 5.30 0.26 10.98
N LEU A 29 4.84 -0.52 11.96
CA LEU A 29 5.25 -1.91 12.17
C LEU A 29 4.87 -2.87 11.02
N LEU A 30 3.87 -2.51 10.22
CA LEU A 30 3.37 -3.31 9.09
C LEU A 30 3.80 -2.74 7.74
N LYS A 31 4.31 -1.51 7.70
CA LYS A 31 4.63 -0.76 6.47
C LYS A 31 5.55 -1.56 5.56
N ASP A 32 6.70 -2.01 6.08
CA ASP A 32 7.70 -2.77 5.32
C ASP A 32 7.12 -4.07 4.72
N LYS A 33 6.26 -4.76 5.47
CA LYS A 33 5.62 -6.01 4.99
C LYS A 33 4.55 -5.74 3.94
N VAL A 34 3.78 -4.65 4.08
CA VAL A 34 2.78 -4.24 3.09
C VAL A 34 3.47 -3.79 1.79
N GLU A 35 4.57 -3.07 1.92
CA GLU A 35 5.38 -2.60 0.79
C GLU A 35 5.96 -3.76 -0.02
N GLN A 36 6.55 -4.76 0.64
CA GLN A 36 7.02 -5.97 -0.03
C GLN A 36 5.91 -6.67 -0.80
N ILE A 37 4.72 -6.82 -0.22
CA ILE A 37 3.58 -7.46 -0.89
C ILE A 37 3.12 -6.65 -2.11
N LEU A 38 3.09 -5.32 -2.00
CA LEU A 38 2.74 -4.43 -3.11
C LEU A 38 3.77 -4.52 -4.25
N ILE A 39 5.07 -4.56 -3.92
CA ILE A 39 6.16 -4.74 -4.91
C ILE A 39 6.04 -6.11 -5.60
N GLU A 40 5.88 -7.18 -4.84
CA GLU A 40 5.69 -8.55 -5.38
C GLU A 40 4.47 -8.67 -6.30
N SER A 41 3.47 -7.82 -6.08
CA SER A 41 2.24 -7.78 -6.89
C SER A 41 2.28 -6.78 -8.04
N GLY A 42 3.41 -6.08 -8.26
CA GLY A 42 3.58 -5.11 -9.33
C GLY A 42 2.90 -3.75 -9.09
N CYS A 43 2.60 -3.41 -7.83
CA CYS A 43 1.98 -2.14 -7.43
C CYS A 43 2.99 -1.13 -6.86
N GLU A 44 4.24 -1.17 -7.28
CA GLU A 44 5.33 -0.32 -6.77
C GLU A 44 5.12 1.18 -7.01
N ASP A 45 4.39 1.54 -8.07
CA ASP A 45 4.09 2.94 -8.41
C ASP A 45 3.29 3.64 -7.30
N LEU A 46 2.40 2.91 -6.63
CA LEU A 46 1.60 3.45 -5.51
C LEU A 46 2.45 3.88 -4.32
N ILE A 47 3.59 3.21 -4.11
CA ILE A 47 4.52 3.52 -3.02
C ILE A 47 5.28 4.81 -3.36
N LYS A 48 5.83 4.90 -4.58
CA LYS A 48 6.57 6.08 -5.06
C LYS A 48 5.69 7.33 -5.07
N GLU A 49 4.48 7.21 -5.63
CA GLU A 49 3.49 8.32 -5.66
C GLU A 49 3.05 8.75 -4.25
N SER A 50 3.15 7.86 -3.24
CA SER A 50 2.82 8.20 -1.85
C SER A 50 3.90 9.02 -1.13
N GLU A 51 5.15 8.97 -1.58
CA GLU A 51 6.28 9.71 -1.00
C GLU A 51 6.46 11.10 -1.65
N GLU A 52 6.00 11.26 -2.88
CA GLU A 52 6.07 12.52 -3.63
C GLU A 52 4.92 13.50 -3.29
N GLN A 53 3.91 13.07 -2.53
CA GLN A 53 2.76 13.88 -2.08
C GLN A 53 2.74 14.08 -0.56
#